data_AF-A0A2N9XEC8-F1
#
_entry.id   AF-A0A2N9XEC8-F1
#
_cell.length_a   1.000
_cell.length_b   1.000
_cell.length_c   1.000
_cell.angle_alpha   90.00
_cell.angle_beta   90.00
_cell.angle_gamma   90.00
#
_symmetry.space_group_name_H-M   'P 1'
#
loop_
_entity.id
_entity.type
_entity.pdbx_description
1 polymer ?
#
loop_
_entity_poly.entity_id
_entity_poly.type
_entity_poly.pdbx_seq_one_letter_code
_entity_poly.pdbx_strand_id
1 'polypeptide(L)'
;MHNYYDVLNVAQGASDEVIRAAYRALSQKYHPDRNPHNPQAHQRMAEINQAYAVLSDPEKRHHHDVWIARQSLQARLSPALLSRRQTPFAPPALLPNHQDRIVVLHEHGHGWLWIVGIAILIAMSGVWWRLAHPPVETSPAQSSTTVQTAPNGQLFPLKAAYVSGYPVLRQRGNNTIVVHATSLQSPVFAQLYELHASKFTAIRTFYIPAGETFTLHKIGDGNFSLQYQRINDGKWAVSDGIEINNTEASRKYQDIDIRL
;
A
#
# COMPACT_ATOMS: atom_id res chain seq x y z
N MET A 1 -18.53 -11.05 2.47
CA MET A 1 -17.50 -10.60 3.43
C MET A 1 -18.23 -9.78 4.47
N HIS A 2 -18.30 -10.25 5.72
CA HIS A 2 -19.04 -9.57 6.78
C HIS A 2 -18.16 -8.49 7.42
N ASN A 3 -18.56 -7.23 7.35
CA ASN A 3 -17.79 -6.07 7.83
C ASN A 3 -18.63 -5.20 8.78
N TYR A 4 -18.03 -4.15 9.35
CA TYR A 4 -18.74 -3.31 10.35
C TYR A 4 -19.95 -2.55 9.80
N TYR A 5 -20.00 -2.24 8.50
CA TYR A 5 -21.19 -1.64 7.88
C TYR A 5 -22.34 -2.64 7.82
N ASP A 6 -22.05 -3.92 7.56
CA ASP A 6 -23.05 -4.99 7.57
C ASP A 6 -23.63 -5.23 8.97
N VAL A 7 -22.77 -5.14 10.01
CA VAL A 7 -23.21 -5.27 11.42
C VAL A 7 -24.20 -4.18 11.80
N LEU A 8 -23.95 -2.93 11.36
CA LEU A 8 -24.87 -1.81 11.56
C LEU A 8 -26.00 -1.76 10.52
N ASN A 9 -25.99 -2.67 9.54
CA ASN A 9 -26.95 -2.73 8.44
C ASN A 9 -27.06 -1.40 7.67
N VAL A 10 -25.91 -0.80 7.35
CA VAL A 10 -25.80 0.45 6.59
C VAL A 10 -24.90 0.27 5.37
N ALA A 11 -25.00 1.16 4.39
CA ALA A 11 -24.14 1.12 3.21
C ALA A 11 -22.69 1.54 3.53
N GLN A 12 -21.74 0.95 2.82
CA GLN A 12 -20.35 1.40 2.82
C GLN A 12 -20.28 2.79 2.17
N GLY A 13 -20.12 3.83 2.98
CA GLY A 13 -20.26 5.24 2.57
C GLY A 13 -21.41 5.99 3.24
N ALA A 14 -22.16 5.35 4.15
CA ALA A 14 -23.17 6.02 4.96
C ALA A 14 -22.60 7.24 5.71
N SER A 15 -23.39 8.31 5.83
CA SER A 15 -22.97 9.48 6.61
C SER A 15 -22.87 9.13 8.11
N ASP A 16 -22.13 9.93 8.87
CA ASP A 16 -21.96 9.72 10.31
C ASP A 16 -23.30 9.77 11.06
N GLU A 17 -24.26 10.56 10.57
CA GLU A 17 -25.62 10.63 11.09
C GLU A 17 -26.36 9.31 10.92
N VAL A 18 -26.25 8.68 9.75
CA VAL A 18 -26.88 7.39 9.45
C VAL A 18 -26.26 6.28 10.31
N ILE A 19 -24.93 6.28 10.46
CA ILE A 19 -24.22 5.32 11.33
C ILE A 19 -24.69 5.46 12.78
N ARG A 20 -24.81 6.70 13.28
CA ARG A 20 -25.27 6.99 14.64
C ARG A 20 -26.74 6.60 14.84
N ALA A 21 -27.60 6.86 13.86
CA ALA A 21 -29.01 6.49 13.89
C ALA A 21 -29.18 4.96 13.91
N ALA A 22 -28.45 4.25 13.05
CA ALA A 22 -28.45 2.79 12.99
C ALA A 22 -27.99 2.16 14.31
N TYR A 23 -26.89 2.67 14.88
CA TYR A 23 -26.40 2.25 16.19
C TYR A 23 -27.50 2.38 17.26
N ARG A 24 -28.14 3.55 17.37
CA ARG A 24 -29.21 3.77 18.37
C ARG A 24 -30.37 2.78 18.20
N ALA A 25 -30.83 2.56 16.97
CA ALA A 25 -31.94 1.65 16.69
C ALA A 25 -31.59 0.19 17.04
N LEU A 26 -30.39 -0.27 16.65
CA LEU A 26 -29.93 -1.62 16.92
C LEU A 26 -29.63 -1.84 18.41
N SER A 27 -29.02 -0.87 19.08
CA SER A 27 -28.79 -0.93 20.53
C SER A 27 -30.09 -1.03 21.32
N GLN A 28 -31.14 -0.29 20.94
CA GLN A 28 -32.46 -0.44 21.58
C GLN A 28 -33.08 -1.81 21.34
N LYS A 29 -32.93 -2.34 20.12
CA LYS A 29 -33.45 -3.65 19.74
C LYS A 29 -32.77 -4.80 20.47
N TYR A 30 -31.44 -4.73 20.63
CA TYR A 30 -30.63 -5.82 21.20
C TYR A 30 -30.13 -5.54 22.64
N HIS A 31 -30.66 -4.53 23.32
CA HIS A 31 -30.26 -4.24 24.71
C HIS A 31 -30.51 -5.45 25.63
N PRO A 32 -29.52 -5.89 26.44
CA PRO A 32 -29.66 -7.04 27.31
C PRO A 32 -30.83 -6.89 28.29
N ASP A 33 -31.01 -5.71 28.88
CA ASP A 33 -32.12 -5.45 29.83
C ASP A 33 -33.51 -5.60 29.19
N ARG A 34 -33.63 -5.33 27.89
CA ARG A 34 -34.90 -5.47 27.15
C ARG A 34 -35.10 -6.87 26.58
N ASN A 35 -34.03 -7.68 26.56
CA ASN A 35 -34.02 -9.02 25.99
C ASN A 35 -33.41 -10.06 26.97
N PRO A 36 -33.89 -10.14 28.22
CA PRO A 36 -33.26 -10.96 29.26
C PRO A 36 -33.30 -12.46 28.96
N HIS A 37 -34.24 -12.92 28.14
CA HIS A 37 -34.40 -14.33 27.76
C HIS A 37 -33.71 -14.68 26.44
N ASN A 38 -33.10 -13.72 25.76
CA ASN A 38 -32.39 -13.96 24.51
C ASN A 38 -30.87 -13.99 24.75
N PRO A 39 -30.24 -15.18 24.81
CA PRO A 39 -28.80 -15.28 25.04
C PRO A 39 -27.96 -14.64 23.92
N GLN A 40 -28.52 -14.49 22.71
CA GLN A 40 -27.83 -13.86 21.59
C GLN A 40 -27.86 -12.32 21.64
N ALA A 41 -28.71 -11.72 22.47
CA ALA A 41 -28.82 -10.25 22.55
C ALA A 41 -27.51 -9.63 23.06
N HIS A 42 -26.86 -10.26 24.04
CA HIS A 42 -25.58 -9.79 24.58
C HIS A 42 -24.48 -9.83 23.51
N GLN A 43 -24.38 -10.94 22.77
CA GLN A 43 -23.39 -11.10 21.71
C GLN A 43 -23.62 -10.08 20.58
N ARG A 44 -24.87 -9.96 20.10
CA ARG A 44 -25.25 -8.98 19.07
C ARG A 44 -24.92 -7.56 19.50
N MET A 45 -25.22 -7.20 20.74
CA MET A 45 -24.91 -5.87 21.29
C MET A 45 -23.39 -5.62 21.33
N ALA A 46 -22.59 -6.63 21.68
CA ALA A 46 -21.13 -6.50 21.66
C ALA A 46 -20.60 -6.24 20.25
N GLU A 47 -21.10 -6.97 19.24
CA GLU A 47 -20.76 -6.77 17.83
C GLU A 47 -21.15 -5.36 17.33
N ILE A 48 -22.37 -4.91 17.66
CA ILE A 48 -22.87 -3.55 17.34
C ILE A 48 -21.99 -2.46 17.95
N ASN A 49 -21.61 -2.61 19.22
CA ASN A 49 -20.72 -1.67 19.91
C ASN A 49 -19.33 -1.61 19.27
N GLN A 50 -18.78 -2.77 18.91
CA GLN A 50 -17.47 -2.83 18.24
C GLN A 50 -17.52 -2.16 16.86
N ALA A 51 -18.55 -2.43 16.06
CA ALA A 51 -18.74 -1.80 14.76
C ALA A 51 -18.85 -0.27 14.88
N TYR A 52 -19.65 0.22 15.83
CA TYR A 52 -19.79 1.65 16.06
C TYR A 52 -18.49 2.30 16.55
N ALA A 53 -17.72 1.65 17.43
CA ALA A 53 -16.45 2.17 17.92
C ALA A 53 -15.38 2.39 16.82
N VAL A 54 -15.49 1.66 15.71
CA VAL A 54 -14.62 1.82 14.53
C VAL A 54 -15.21 2.82 13.55
N LEU A 55 -16.51 2.73 13.25
CA LEU A 55 -17.15 3.56 12.21
C LEU A 55 -17.47 4.99 12.65
N SER A 56 -17.54 5.27 13.95
CA SER A 56 -17.79 6.62 14.48
C SER A 56 -16.54 7.51 14.54
N ASP A 57 -15.36 6.91 14.43
CA ASP A 57 -14.06 7.59 14.45
C ASP A 57 -13.56 7.71 13.00
N PRO A 58 -13.37 8.93 12.45
CA PRO A 58 -13.00 9.11 11.05
C PRO A 58 -11.70 8.42 10.64
N GLU A 59 -10.70 8.39 11.53
CA GLU A 59 -9.40 7.76 11.27
C GLU A 59 -9.56 6.24 11.21
N LYS A 60 -10.21 5.64 12.22
CA LYS A 60 -10.45 4.19 12.25
C LYS A 60 -11.35 3.73 11.12
N ARG A 61 -12.35 4.54 10.75
CA ARG A 61 -13.22 4.30 9.62
C ARG A 61 -12.44 4.27 8.32
N HIS A 62 -11.55 5.23 8.10
CA HIS A 62 -10.68 5.26 6.93
C HIS A 62 -9.81 4.00 6.83
N HIS A 63 -9.18 3.58 7.94
CA HIS A 63 -8.39 2.35 7.96
C HIS A 63 -9.21 1.10 7.64
N HIS A 64 -10.43 1.02 8.17
CA HIS A 64 -11.34 -0.07 7.88
C HIS A 64 -11.77 -0.08 6.40
N ASP A 65 -12.02 1.08 5.80
CA ASP A 65 -12.37 1.21 4.38
C ASP A 65 -11.22 0.75 3.47
N VAL A 66 -9.98 1.13 3.79
CA VAL A 66 -8.79 0.67 3.07
C VAL A 66 -8.66 -0.85 3.16
N TRP A 67 -8.92 -1.43 4.34
CA TRP A 67 -8.89 -2.89 4.53
C TRP A 67 -9.97 -3.62 3.71
N ILE A 68 -11.21 -3.11 3.66
CA ILE A 68 -12.27 -3.69 2.82
C ILE A 68 -11.88 -3.62 1.34
N ALA A 69 -11.40 -2.46 0.88
CA ALA A 69 -10.97 -2.28 -0.50
C ALA A 69 -9.90 -3.30 -0.88
N ARG A 70 -8.93 -3.54 0.02
CA ARG A 70 -7.88 -4.53 -0.17
C ARG A 70 -8.39 -5.97 -0.24
N GLN A 71 -9.27 -6.38 0.69
CA GLN A 71 -9.85 -7.73 0.65
C GLN A 71 -10.67 -7.95 -0.61
N SER A 72 -11.42 -6.94 -1.06
CA SER A 72 -12.21 -7.01 -2.30
C SER A 72 -11.31 -7.17 -3.54
N LEU A 73 -10.16 -6.48 -3.58
CA LEU A 73 -9.19 -6.61 -4.66
C LEU A 73 -8.54 -8.00 -4.65
N GLN A 74 -8.10 -8.48 -3.48
CA GLN A 74 -7.49 -9.80 -3.36
C GLN A 74 -8.46 -10.92 -3.80
N ALA A 75 -9.72 -10.83 -3.39
CA ALA A 75 -10.77 -11.77 -3.80
C ALA A 75 -11.05 -11.75 -5.32
N ARG A 76 -10.86 -10.61 -5.99
CA ARG A 76 -10.96 -10.49 -7.46
C ARG A 76 -9.77 -11.12 -8.18
N LEU A 77 -8.58 -11.05 -7.59
CA LEU A 77 -7.35 -11.55 -8.20
C LEU A 77 -7.19 -13.07 -8.05
N SER A 78 -7.73 -13.69 -6.99
CA SER A 78 -7.52 -15.12 -6.71
C SER A 78 -7.99 -16.08 -7.83
N PRO A 79 -9.16 -15.90 -8.48
CA PRO A 79 -9.54 -16.74 -9.62
C PRO A 79 -8.70 -16.45 -10.87
N ALA A 80 -8.40 -15.17 -11.13
CA ALA A 80 -7.65 -14.74 -12.31
C ALA A 80 -6.19 -15.22 -12.30
N LEU A 81 -5.56 -15.29 -11.12
CA LEU A 81 -4.21 -15.81 -10.96
C LEU A 81 -4.14 -17.34 -11.10
N LEU A 82 -5.21 -18.06 -10.73
CA LEU A 82 -5.31 -19.50 -10.94
C LEU A 82 -5.53 -19.84 -12.43
N SER A 83 -6.33 -19.06 -13.16
CA SER A 83 -6.51 -19.23 -14.61
C SER A 83 -5.27 -18.84 -15.44
N ARG A 84 -4.47 -17.86 -15.00
CA ARG A 84 -3.28 -17.40 -15.74
C ARG A 84 -2.09 -18.38 -15.72
N ARG A 85 -2.12 -19.41 -14.86
CA ARG A 85 -1.08 -20.45 -14.83
C ARG A 85 -1.24 -21.54 -15.91
N GLN A 86 -2.24 -21.44 -16.79
CA GLN A 86 -2.54 -22.46 -17.81
C GLN A 86 -2.58 -21.95 -19.26
N THR A 87 -1.82 -20.92 -19.63
CA THR A 87 -1.39 -20.84 -21.04
C THR A 87 -0.07 -21.61 -21.13
N PRO A 88 -0.02 -22.78 -21.80
CA PRO A 88 1.25 -23.34 -22.21
C PRO A 88 2.00 -22.26 -22.96
N PHE A 89 3.21 -21.98 -22.53
CA PHE A 89 4.15 -21.17 -23.27
C PHE A 89 4.32 -21.88 -24.63
N ALA A 90 3.62 -21.42 -25.66
CA ALA A 90 3.96 -21.83 -27.01
C ALA A 90 5.35 -21.26 -27.26
N PRO A 91 6.40 -22.08 -27.42
CA PRO A 91 7.72 -21.55 -27.73
C PRO A 91 7.62 -20.76 -29.05
N PRO A 92 8.31 -19.62 -29.18
CA PRO A 92 8.35 -18.92 -30.46
C PRO A 92 8.92 -19.91 -31.50
N ALA A 93 8.14 -20.20 -32.55
CA ALA A 93 8.60 -21.00 -33.66
C ALA A 93 9.88 -20.36 -34.21
N LEU A 94 10.97 -21.10 -34.15
CA LEU A 94 12.24 -20.75 -34.78
C LEU A 94 11.95 -20.53 -36.27
N LEU A 95 12.03 -19.27 -36.72
CA LEU A 95 11.96 -18.96 -38.15
C LEU A 95 13.16 -19.62 -38.84
N PRO A 96 12.96 -20.37 -39.93
CA PRO A 96 14.07 -20.93 -40.69
C PRO A 96 14.85 -19.82 -41.38
N ASN A 97 16.17 -19.88 -41.22
CA ASN A 97 17.16 -19.11 -41.96
C ASN A 97 17.05 -19.46 -43.45
N HIS A 98 16.79 -18.46 -44.30
CA HIS A 98 16.94 -18.57 -45.74
C HIS A 98 17.74 -17.35 -46.23
N GLN A 99 19.07 -17.52 -46.24
CA GLN A 99 19.86 -16.90 -47.29
C GLN A 99 19.60 -17.65 -48.61
N ASP A 100 19.69 -16.89 -49.70
CA ASP A 100 19.61 -17.29 -51.11
C ASP A 100 18.21 -17.43 -51.72
N ARG A 101 17.80 -16.37 -52.43
CA ARG A 101 17.63 -16.45 -53.90
C ARG A 101 17.43 -15.06 -54.52
N ILE A 102 18.39 -14.67 -55.37
CA ILE A 102 18.27 -13.56 -56.32
C ILE A 102 17.51 -14.07 -57.55
N VAL A 103 16.44 -13.36 -57.99
CA VAL A 103 15.94 -13.34 -59.39
C VAL A 103 15.29 -11.97 -59.70
N VAL A 104 16.08 -11.08 -60.32
CA VAL A 104 15.86 -10.31 -61.57
C VAL A 104 14.46 -9.70 -61.91
N LEU A 105 14.48 -8.35 -62.05
CA LEU A 105 13.78 -7.38 -62.95
C LEU A 105 12.24 -7.36 -63.06
N HIS A 106 11.62 -6.18 -62.85
CA HIS A 106 11.34 -5.19 -63.91
C HIS A 106 10.55 -3.97 -63.36
N GLU A 107 10.65 -2.87 -64.08
CA GLU A 107 10.38 -1.46 -63.79
C GLU A 107 8.91 -1.01 -63.69
N HIS A 108 8.76 0.26 -63.24
CA HIS A 108 7.85 1.36 -63.67
C HIS A 108 7.48 2.17 -62.40
N GLY A 109 7.61 3.49 -62.26
CA GLY A 109 7.95 4.64 -63.09
C GLY A 109 7.48 5.91 -62.35
N HIS A 110 8.19 7.04 -62.54
CA HIS A 110 7.87 8.44 -62.11
C HIS A 110 8.14 8.78 -60.63
N GLY A 111 9.14 9.58 -60.22
CA GLY A 111 9.81 10.75 -60.81
C GLY A 111 9.42 12.00 -60.00
N TRP A 112 10.18 12.40 -58.96
CA TRP A 112 11.24 13.44 -58.99
C TRP A 112 10.77 14.82 -59.46
N LEU A 113 10.73 15.78 -58.52
CA LEU A 113 11.05 17.22 -58.56
C LEU A 113 10.49 17.73 -57.22
N TRP A 114 11.28 18.00 -56.18
CA TRP A 114 12.23 19.11 -56.10
C TRP A 114 13.37 18.79 -55.12
N ILE A 115 14.61 18.78 -55.63
CA ILE A 115 15.76 19.34 -54.92
C ILE A 115 16.29 20.42 -55.86
N VAL A 116 16.31 21.69 -55.42
CA VAL A 116 17.50 22.55 -55.36
C VAL A 116 17.14 23.71 -54.44
N GLY A 117 17.89 23.84 -53.33
CA GLY A 117 17.64 24.89 -52.34
C GLY A 117 18.67 24.95 -51.22
N ILE A 118 19.95 24.88 -51.59
CA ILE A 118 21.09 25.49 -50.87
C ILE A 118 21.54 24.78 -49.58
N ALA A 119 22.52 23.89 -49.75
CA ALA A 119 23.67 23.87 -48.86
C ALA A 119 24.52 25.11 -49.18
N ILE A 120 24.86 25.91 -48.17
CA ILE A 120 26.11 26.67 -47.97
C ILE A 120 25.82 27.69 -46.85
N LEU A 121 26.26 27.39 -45.62
CA LEU A 121 27.04 28.26 -44.73
C LEU A 121 27.07 27.66 -43.32
N ILE A 122 28.05 26.78 -43.11
CA ILE A 122 28.66 26.58 -41.80
C ILE A 122 29.40 27.88 -41.45
N ALA A 123 29.40 28.19 -40.15
CA ALA A 123 30.16 29.24 -39.48
C ALA A 123 29.51 30.63 -39.38
N MET A 124 28.49 30.74 -38.53
CA MET A 124 28.39 31.89 -37.63
C MET A 124 28.01 31.43 -36.21
N SER A 125 29.05 31.38 -35.38
CA SER A 125 29.05 31.80 -33.96
C SER A 125 28.03 31.16 -33.01
N GLY A 126 28.54 30.34 -32.09
CA GLY A 126 27.83 29.86 -30.91
C GLY A 126 27.55 30.97 -29.90
N VAL A 127 26.59 31.84 -30.24
CA VAL A 127 26.15 32.99 -29.42
C VAL A 127 24.62 33.05 -29.34
N TRP A 128 23.90 31.97 -29.68
CA TRP A 128 22.43 31.92 -29.61
C TRP A 128 21.85 30.84 -28.68
N TRP A 129 22.69 30.03 -28.01
CA TRP A 129 22.28 29.21 -26.86
C TRP A 129 22.54 29.95 -25.54
N ARG A 130 22.14 31.22 -25.44
CA ARG A 130 22.30 32.02 -24.22
C ARG A 130 21.24 33.08 -23.98
N LEU A 131 20.10 33.02 -24.68
CA LEU A 131 19.01 34.01 -24.53
C LEU A 131 17.60 33.43 -24.33
N ALA A 132 17.45 32.11 -24.12
CA ALA A 132 16.13 31.49 -23.94
C ALA A 132 15.93 30.78 -22.59
N HIS A 133 16.79 31.03 -21.60
CA HIS A 133 16.58 30.53 -20.24
C HIS A 133 16.68 31.75 -19.32
N PRO A 134 15.58 32.25 -18.73
CA PRO A 134 15.73 33.17 -17.61
C PRO A 134 16.58 32.47 -16.53
N PRO A 135 17.43 33.20 -15.76
CA PRO A 135 18.09 32.58 -14.63
C PRO A 135 16.98 32.01 -13.75
N VAL A 136 17.03 30.70 -13.49
CA VAL A 136 16.34 30.14 -12.34
C VAL A 136 16.96 30.86 -11.17
N GLU A 137 16.25 31.88 -10.66
CA GLU A 137 16.52 32.40 -9.34
C GLU A 137 16.54 31.17 -8.44
N THR A 138 17.72 30.86 -7.93
CA THR A 138 17.89 29.99 -6.78
C THR A 138 17.18 30.68 -5.63
N SER A 139 15.86 30.50 -5.59
CA SER A 139 15.08 30.75 -4.40
C SER A 139 15.77 29.94 -3.31
N PRO A 140 16.24 30.57 -2.22
CA PRO A 140 16.74 29.78 -1.10
C PRO A 140 15.59 28.85 -0.75
N ALA A 141 15.90 27.56 -0.66
CA ALA A 141 15.00 26.57 -0.13
C ALA A 141 14.42 27.16 1.15
N GLN A 142 13.16 27.60 1.09
CA GLN A 142 12.39 27.82 2.28
C GLN A 142 12.17 26.43 2.84
N SER A 143 13.14 26.01 3.65
CA SER A 143 13.01 24.92 4.61
C SER A 143 11.92 25.34 5.58
N SER A 144 10.66 25.26 5.16
CA SER A 144 9.55 25.14 6.07
C SER A 144 9.69 23.77 6.70
N THR A 145 10.52 23.66 7.74
CA THR A 145 10.58 22.50 8.61
C THR A 145 9.29 22.50 9.42
N THR A 146 8.17 22.16 8.78
CA THR A 146 7.00 21.69 9.51
C THR A 146 7.48 20.44 10.22
N VAL A 147 7.69 20.56 11.53
CA VAL A 147 8.15 19.44 12.36
C VAL A 147 7.07 18.38 12.31
N GLN A 148 7.30 17.34 11.51
CA GLN A 148 6.30 16.33 11.25
C GLN A 148 6.20 15.38 12.45
N THR A 149 4.98 15.18 12.93
CA THR A 149 4.66 14.38 14.12
C THR A 149 3.88 13.14 13.72
N ALA A 150 4.01 12.08 14.53
CA ALA A 150 3.18 10.90 14.45
C ALA A 150 1.73 11.23 14.85
N PRO A 151 0.74 10.37 14.53
CA PRO A 151 -0.66 10.62 14.85
C PRO A 151 -0.95 10.86 16.34
N ASN A 152 -0.10 10.33 17.22
CA ASN A 152 -0.17 10.57 18.66
C ASN A 152 0.49 11.88 19.14
N GLY A 153 0.89 12.76 18.20
CA GLY A 153 1.54 14.05 18.48
C GLY A 153 3.02 13.95 18.87
N GLN A 154 3.60 12.76 18.96
CA GLN A 154 5.03 12.59 19.24
C GLN A 154 5.86 12.88 17.99
N LEU A 155 7.09 13.35 18.19
CA LEU A 155 8.04 13.53 17.11
C LEU A 155 8.45 12.19 16.49
N PHE A 156 8.61 12.16 15.18
CA PHE A 156 9.27 11.01 14.56
C PHE A 156 10.73 10.93 15.00
N PRO A 157 11.25 9.72 15.26
CA PRO A 157 12.65 9.54 15.59
C PRO A 157 13.54 9.90 14.38
N LEU A 158 14.77 10.35 14.64
CA LEU A 158 15.72 10.74 13.60
C LEU A 158 16.26 9.55 12.78
N LYS A 159 16.12 8.33 13.31
CA LYS A 159 16.56 7.06 12.72
C LYS A 159 15.43 6.04 12.77
N ALA A 160 15.58 4.93 12.04
CA ALA A 160 14.64 3.82 12.12
C ALA A 160 14.47 3.33 13.57
N ALA A 161 13.27 3.51 14.14
CA ALA A 161 13.00 3.20 15.54
C ALA A 161 11.49 3.07 15.81
N TYR A 162 11.15 2.49 16.96
CA TYR A 162 9.78 2.52 17.50
C TYR A 162 9.35 3.97 17.78
N VAL A 163 8.09 4.27 17.46
CA VAL A 163 7.52 5.60 17.76
C VAL A 163 7.10 5.63 19.22
N SER A 164 7.55 6.66 19.95
CA SER A 164 7.21 6.86 21.36
C SER A 164 5.69 6.88 21.57
N GLY A 165 5.22 6.33 22.69
CA GLY A 165 3.81 6.32 23.07
C GLY A 165 2.95 5.21 22.47
N TYR A 166 3.46 4.42 21.51
CA TYR A 166 2.76 3.23 21.01
C TYR A 166 3.18 1.95 21.74
N PRO A 167 2.27 0.97 21.92
CA PRO A 167 2.59 -0.27 22.59
C PRO A 167 3.49 -1.17 21.74
N VAL A 168 4.40 -1.89 22.41
CA VAL A 168 5.25 -2.92 21.79
C VAL A 168 4.83 -4.28 22.36
N LEU A 169 3.87 -4.94 21.72
CA LEU A 169 3.23 -6.17 22.23
C LEU A 169 3.98 -7.46 21.83
N ARG A 170 3.49 -8.68 22.06
CA ARG A 170 4.05 -9.91 21.43
C ARG A 170 5.60 -10.03 21.40
N GLN A 171 6.29 -9.74 22.50
CA GLN A 171 7.78 -9.78 22.58
C GLN A 171 8.35 -11.13 23.07
N ARG A 172 7.54 -12.17 23.11
CA ARG A 172 7.91 -13.49 23.67
C ARG A 172 8.36 -14.51 22.62
N GLY A 173 8.33 -14.14 21.33
CA GLY A 173 8.77 -15.04 20.26
C GLY A 173 10.28 -14.96 20.02
N ASN A 174 10.76 -15.83 19.12
CA ASN A 174 12.18 -15.88 18.72
C ASN A 174 12.40 -15.47 17.26
N ASN A 175 11.35 -15.02 16.57
CA ASN A 175 11.42 -14.67 15.16
C ASN A 175 11.81 -13.21 14.97
N THR A 176 12.44 -12.94 13.85
CA THR A 176 12.84 -11.59 13.43
C THR A 176 12.19 -11.26 12.10
N ILE A 177 11.58 -10.08 12.02
CA ILE A 177 11.07 -9.52 10.77
C ILE A 177 11.95 -8.33 10.40
N VAL A 178 12.47 -8.30 9.19
CA VAL A 178 13.26 -7.17 8.67
C VAL A 178 12.40 -6.43 7.66
N VAL A 179 12.28 -5.11 7.79
CA VAL A 179 11.48 -4.26 6.91
C VAL A 179 12.39 -3.36 6.11
N HIS A 180 12.49 -3.60 4.81
CA HIS A 180 13.37 -2.87 3.90
C HIS A 180 12.63 -1.74 3.22
N ALA A 181 12.92 -0.49 3.63
CA ALA A 181 12.44 0.73 2.98
C ALA A 181 13.48 1.31 2.00
N THR A 182 14.50 0.54 1.66
CA THR A 182 15.65 0.95 0.83
C THR A 182 15.27 1.47 -0.55
N SER A 183 14.15 0.97 -1.10
CA SER A 183 13.62 1.41 -2.40
C SER A 183 12.71 2.65 -2.32
N LEU A 184 12.37 3.11 -1.12
CA LEU A 184 11.45 4.23 -0.92
C LEU A 184 12.19 5.55 -0.78
N GLN A 185 11.75 6.55 -1.55
CA GLN A 185 12.25 7.93 -1.48
C GLN A 185 11.56 8.78 -0.39
N SER A 186 10.57 8.22 0.30
CA SER A 186 9.82 8.87 1.39
C SER A 186 10.04 8.10 2.68
N PRO A 187 10.19 8.78 3.83
CA PRO A 187 10.06 8.14 5.11
C PRO A 187 8.68 7.51 5.27
N VAL A 188 8.60 6.50 6.14
CA VAL A 188 7.37 5.77 6.41
C VAL A 188 7.07 5.67 7.89
N PHE A 189 5.82 5.92 8.25
CA PHE A 189 5.23 5.50 9.52
C PHE A 189 4.56 4.16 9.31
N ALA A 190 4.96 3.14 10.08
CA ALA A 190 4.53 1.77 9.85
C ALA A 190 3.98 1.12 11.11
N GLN A 191 2.95 0.30 10.93
CA GLN A 191 2.24 -0.42 11.97
C GLN A 191 2.07 -1.88 11.56
N LEU A 192 2.55 -2.79 12.41
CA LEU A 192 2.38 -4.23 12.21
C LEU A 192 1.08 -4.67 12.88
N TYR A 193 0.25 -5.42 12.16
CA TYR A 193 -0.99 -6.01 12.64
C TYR A 193 -0.96 -7.52 12.52
N GLU A 194 -1.63 -8.21 13.44
CA GLU A 194 -1.89 -9.64 13.33
C GLU A 194 -3.20 -9.88 12.54
N LEU A 195 -3.09 -10.62 11.45
CA LEU A 195 -4.20 -11.05 10.64
C LEU A 195 -4.97 -12.12 11.43
N HIS A 196 -6.28 -11.91 11.63
CA HIS A 196 -7.21 -12.75 12.40
C HIS A 196 -7.18 -12.60 13.92
N ALA A 197 -6.51 -11.57 14.47
CA ALA A 197 -6.69 -11.24 15.87
C ALA A 197 -8.14 -10.79 16.15
N SER A 198 -8.69 -11.22 17.29
CA SER A 198 -10.01 -10.80 17.76
C SER A 198 -10.09 -9.30 18.06
N LYS A 199 -8.94 -8.67 18.31
CA LYS A 199 -8.78 -7.22 18.45
C LYS A 199 -7.80 -6.72 17.39
N PHE A 200 -8.26 -5.77 16.57
CA PHE A 200 -7.45 -5.13 15.55
C PHE A 200 -6.54 -4.07 16.17
N THR A 201 -5.47 -4.53 16.82
CA THR A 201 -4.51 -3.67 17.52
C THR A 201 -3.15 -3.73 16.82
N ALA A 202 -2.55 -2.57 16.55
CA ALA A 202 -1.17 -2.52 16.08
C ALA A 202 -0.25 -3.11 17.16
N ILE A 203 0.46 -4.19 16.84
CA ILE A 203 1.36 -4.86 17.78
C ILE A 203 2.73 -4.20 17.81
N ARG A 204 3.13 -3.53 16.73
CA ARG A 204 4.36 -2.74 16.60
C ARG A 204 4.02 -1.46 15.86
N THR A 205 4.59 -0.34 16.28
CA THR A 205 4.49 0.93 15.56
C THR A 205 5.86 1.59 15.54
N PHE A 206 6.36 1.87 14.35
CA PHE A 206 7.72 2.32 14.12
C PHE A 206 7.80 3.25 12.93
N TYR A 207 8.91 3.96 12.83
CA TYR A 207 9.23 4.88 11.77
C TYR A 207 10.49 4.38 11.08
N ILE A 208 10.54 4.48 9.74
CA ILE A 208 11.73 4.20 8.96
C ILE A 208 12.00 5.41 8.06
N PRO A 209 13.17 6.07 8.18
CA PRO A 209 13.62 7.04 7.20
C PRO A 209 13.69 6.47 5.79
N ALA A 210 13.61 7.35 4.78
CA ALA A 210 13.77 6.95 3.38
C ALA A 210 15.13 6.25 3.19
N GLY A 211 15.14 5.11 2.49
CA GLY A 211 16.38 4.38 2.22
C GLY A 211 16.90 3.50 3.37
N GLU A 212 16.24 3.47 4.53
CA GLU A 212 16.66 2.66 5.67
C GLU A 212 15.91 1.32 5.79
N THR A 213 16.37 0.49 6.71
CA THR A 213 15.74 -0.79 7.08
C THR A 213 15.48 -0.79 8.58
N PHE A 214 14.39 -1.43 9.02
CA PHE A 214 14.11 -1.62 10.44
C PHE A 214 13.87 -3.08 10.78
N THR A 215 14.41 -3.52 11.92
CA THR A 215 14.33 -4.92 12.34
C THR A 215 13.47 -5.06 13.59
N LEU A 216 12.42 -5.88 13.46
CA LEU A 216 11.49 -6.24 14.52
C LEU A 216 11.92 -7.57 15.12
N HIS A 217 12.42 -7.52 16.34
CA HIS A 217 12.84 -8.72 17.07
C HIS A 217 11.71 -9.30 17.92
N LYS A 218 11.90 -10.57 18.29
CA LYS A 218 11.10 -11.32 19.25
C LYS A 218 9.62 -11.45 18.89
N ILE A 219 9.33 -11.59 17.60
CA ILE A 219 7.97 -11.74 17.10
C ILE A 219 7.52 -13.19 17.30
N GLY A 220 6.31 -13.35 17.87
CA GLY A 220 5.66 -14.65 18.00
C GLY A 220 5.28 -15.24 16.64
N ASP A 221 4.93 -16.52 16.65
CA ASP A 221 4.22 -17.17 15.55
C ASP A 221 2.87 -16.48 15.29
N GLY A 222 2.41 -16.58 14.04
CA GLY A 222 1.15 -15.99 13.58
C GLY A 222 1.23 -15.41 12.17
N ASN A 223 0.10 -14.85 11.74
CA ASN A 223 -0.03 -14.19 10.45
C ASN A 223 -0.03 -12.69 10.66
N PHE A 224 0.82 -11.96 9.95
CA PHE A 224 1.00 -10.52 10.14
C PHE A 224 0.86 -9.76 8.82
N SER A 225 0.55 -8.47 8.91
CA SER A 225 0.64 -7.55 7.77
C SER A 225 1.13 -6.20 8.26
N LEU A 226 1.94 -5.54 7.43
CA LEU A 226 2.47 -4.21 7.71
C LEU A 226 1.63 -3.17 6.98
N GLN A 227 0.97 -2.28 7.71
CA GLN A 227 0.38 -1.06 7.15
C GLN A 227 1.39 0.07 7.30
N TYR A 228 1.58 0.88 6.27
CA TYR A 228 2.50 2.01 6.34
C TYR A 228 1.97 3.22 5.58
N GLN A 229 2.23 4.40 6.13
CA GLN A 229 1.96 5.68 5.53
C GLN A 229 3.26 6.31 5.06
N ARG A 230 3.30 6.70 3.79
CA ARG A 230 4.36 7.55 3.26
C ARG A 230 4.18 8.96 3.82
N ILE A 231 5.25 9.47 4.40
CA ILE A 231 5.22 10.72 5.15
C ILE A 231 5.17 11.95 4.23
N ASN A 232 5.75 11.88 3.04
CA ASN A 232 5.79 13.02 2.12
C ASN A 232 4.43 13.33 1.46
N ASP A 233 3.62 12.31 1.17
CA ASP A 233 2.34 12.46 0.47
C ASP A 233 1.14 11.91 1.24
N GLY A 234 1.36 11.41 2.47
CA GLY A 234 0.32 10.87 3.33
C GLY A 234 -0.32 9.59 2.82
N LYS A 235 0.17 8.98 1.74
CA LYS A 235 -0.47 7.80 1.13
C LYS A 235 -0.22 6.56 1.96
N TRP A 236 -1.31 5.85 2.24
CA TRP A 236 -1.29 4.56 2.90
C TRP A 236 -1.08 3.42 1.91
N ALA A 237 -0.28 2.45 2.31
CA ALA A 237 -0.06 1.20 1.62
C ALA A 237 0.05 0.05 2.63
N VAL A 238 -0.07 -1.18 2.15
CA VAL A 238 -0.01 -2.36 3.02
C VAL A 238 0.83 -3.45 2.36
N SER A 239 1.74 -4.06 3.11
CA SER A 239 2.53 -5.20 2.67
C SER A 239 1.69 -6.44 2.47
N ASP A 240 2.20 -7.40 1.71
CA ASP A 240 1.68 -8.77 1.71
C ASP A 240 1.65 -9.38 3.11
N GLY A 241 0.77 -10.37 3.28
CA GLY A 241 0.65 -11.10 4.53
C GLY A 241 1.87 -11.99 4.74
N ILE A 242 2.38 -12.01 5.97
CA ILE A 242 3.55 -12.79 6.38
C ILE A 242 3.09 -13.82 7.38
N GLU A 243 3.22 -15.09 7.02
CA GLU A 243 3.01 -16.20 7.93
C GLU A 243 4.33 -16.57 8.59
N ILE A 244 4.30 -16.67 9.92
CA ILE A 244 5.43 -17.09 10.75
C ILE A 244 5.01 -18.33 11.50
N ASN A 245 5.59 -19.47 11.13
CA ASN A 245 5.39 -20.75 11.79
C ASN A 245 6.66 -21.21 12.49
N ASN A 246 6.51 -21.79 13.68
CA ASN A 246 7.61 -22.38 14.43
C ASN A 246 7.78 -23.84 14.01
N THR A 247 8.25 -24.07 12.78
CA THR A 247 8.70 -25.41 12.34
C THR A 247 10.21 -25.44 12.49
N GLU A 248 10.76 -26.49 13.11
CA GLU A 248 12.15 -26.58 13.59
C GLU A 248 13.26 -26.33 12.55
N ALA A 249 12.91 -26.19 11.26
CA ALA A 249 13.84 -25.91 10.16
C ALA A 249 13.52 -24.66 9.31
N SER A 250 12.46 -23.89 9.60
CA SER A 250 12.00 -22.82 8.70
C SER A 250 12.28 -21.41 9.23
N ARG A 251 13.45 -20.88 8.87
CA ARG A 251 13.83 -19.45 8.79
C ARG A 251 13.51 -18.58 10.02
N LYS A 252 14.53 -18.40 10.85
CA LYS A 252 14.61 -17.43 11.97
C LYS A 252 14.42 -15.95 11.55
N TYR A 253 14.43 -15.67 10.24
CA TYR A 253 14.37 -14.35 9.62
C TYR A 253 13.31 -14.35 8.53
N GLN A 254 12.43 -13.36 8.57
CA GLN A 254 11.50 -13.05 7.49
C GLN A 254 11.76 -11.62 7.00
N ASP A 255 11.90 -11.46 5.69
CA ASP A 255 12.11 -10.16 5.05
C ASP A 255 10.79 -9.63 4.48
N ILE A 256 10.52 -8.35 4.72
CA ILE A 256 9.45 -7.59 4.08
C ILE A 256 10.12 -6.51 3.26
N ASP A 257 10.06 -6.65 1.94
CA ASP A 257 10.36 -5.54 1.05
C ASP A 257 9.11 -4.68 0.87
N ILE A 258 9.13 -3.47 1.40
CA ILE A 258 8.09 -2.49 1.07
C ILE A 258 8.46 -1.83 -0.25
N ARG A 259 7.74 -2.22 -1.31
CA ARG A 259 7.91 -1.74 -2.68
C ARG A 259 6.73 -0.88 -3.13
N LEU A 260 6.99 -0.01 -4.11
CA LEU A 260 5.99 0.79 -4.83
C LEU A 260 5.19 -0.07 -5.81
#